data_AF-A0A6A3L0W2-F1
#
_entry.id   AF-A0A6A3L0W2-F1
#
_cell.length_a   1.000
_cell.length_b   1.000
_cell.length_c   1.000
_cell.angle_alpha   90.00
_cell.angle_beta   90.00
_cell.angle_gamma   90.00
#
_symmetry.space_group_name_H-M   'P 1'
#
loop_
_entity.id
_entity.type
_entity.pdbx_description
1 polymer ?
#
loop_
_entity_poly.entity_id
_entity_poly.type
_entity_poly.pdbx_seq_one_letter_code
_entity_poly.pdbx_strand_id
1 'polypeptide(L)'
;MTSCYSVELVKGAYGLGIYFAAAADATHAIVDTRLPFYRLPSGALAPGEASGVIAPGDVLLSVNDSDVSTLRFPQIVEQLRQVPRGPVTLVFQHPPNKQLEASPETQVEAPEENQQNELKTQHEQVAEPEEKGKPKGWTMFQRLSASAAATNSTPASSDTAVMQELEGKLREMEETLAREQKCRFLAERKNVLYRNELLRVSQENAALRDQLRQLKLTQQRRDKFVTESLHLAI
;
A
#
# COMPACT_ATOMS: atom_id res chain seq x y z
N MET A 1 -14.60 24.87 -12.79
CA MET A 1 -13.59 25.54 -11.96
C MET A 1 -12.82 24.44 -11.25
N THR A 2 -11.53 24.27 -11.52
CA THR A 2 -10.74 23.29 -10.78
C THR A 2 -10.48 23.87 -9.39
N SER A 3 -10.98 23.19 -8.35
CA SER A 3 -10.86 23.67 -6.98
C SER A 3 -9.47 23.33 -6.47
N CYS A 4 -8.69 24.35 -6.13
CA CYS A 4 -7.44 24.17 -5.40
C CYS A 4 -7.71 24.19 -3.89
N TYR A 5 -6.96 23.41 -3.13
CA TYR A 5 -7.08 23.36 -1.67
C TYR A 5 -5.70 23.28 -1.03
N SER A 6 -5.59 23.79 0.20
CA SER A 6 -4.35 23.81 0.98
C SER A 6 -4.47 22.82 2.14
N VAL A 7 -3.40 22.08 2.41
CA VAL A 7 -3.33 21.12 3.52
C VAL A 7 -2.03 21.30 4.30
N GLU A 8 -2.14 21.32 5.62
CA GLU A 8 -1.00 21.39 6.52
C GLU A 8 -0.66 20.00 7.04
N LEU A 9 0.59 19.58 6.85
CA LEU A 9 1.10 18.27 7.22
C LEU A 9 2.35 18.43 8.08
N VAL A 10 2.61 17.47 8.97
CA VAL A 10 3.86 17.43 9.72
C VAL A 10 4.82 16.43 9.09
N LYS A 11 5.89 16.92 8.46
CA LYS A 11 6.94 16.08 7.89
C LYS A 11 7.76 15.42 9.00
N GLY A 12 7.61 14.11 9.12
CA GLY A 12 8.31 13.28 10.12
C GLY A 12 9.60 12.66 9.60
N ALA A 13 10.11 11.67 10.35
CA ALA A 13 11.30 10.90 9.96
C ALA A 13 11.12 10.09 8.67
N TYR A 14 9.88 9.68 8.37
CA TYR A 14 9.48 8.94 7.17
C TYR A 14 8.92 9.86 6.06
N GLY A 15 9.09 11.18 6.19
CA GLY A 15 8.55 12.16 5.25
C GLY A 15 7.08 12.45 5.49
N LEU A 16 6.36 12.76 4.40
CA LEU A 16 4.93 13.11 4.40
C LEU A 16 4.02 11.89 4.19
N GLY A 17 4.59 10.75 3.78
CA GLY A 17 3.84 9.53 3.49
C GLY A 17 2.99 9.57 2.22
N ILE A 18 3.32 10.49 1.30
CA ILE A 18 2.68 10.64 -0.01
C ILE A 18 3.67 10.17 -1.07
N TYR A 19 3.19 9.33 -1.98
CA TYR A 19 3.94 8.96 -3.18
C TYR A 19 3.57 9.88 -4.33
N PHE A 20 4.56 10.42 -5.02
CA PHE A 20 4.37 11.26 -6.19
C PHE A 20 4.85 10.54 -7.44
N ALA A 21 4.05 10.62 -8.50
CA ALA A 21 4.38 10.19 -9.84
C ALA A 21 4.53 11.42 -10.75
N ALA A 22 5.36 11.29 -11.78
CA ALA A 22 5.44 12.29 -12.84
C ALA A 22 4.15 12.25 -13.67
N ALA A 23 3.59 13.43 -13.97
CA ALA A 23 2.62 13.55 -15.06
C ALA A 23 3.23 13.04 -16.38
N ALA A 24 2.39 12.74 -17.37
CA ALA A 24 2.85 12.18 -18.66
C ALA A 24 3.89 13.05 -19.38
N ASP A 25 3.86 14.37 -19.14
CA ASP A 25 4.80 15.36 -19.67
C ASP A 25 6.00 15.65 -18.74
N ALA A 26 6.06 15.00 -17.57
CA ALA A 26 7.04 15.21 -16.50
C ALA A 26 7.15 16.66 -15.98
N THR A 27 6.12 17.48 -16.20
CA THR A 27 6.08 18.88 -15.76
C THR A 27 5.39 19.08 -14.42
N HIS A 28 4.52 18.15 -14.01
CA HIS A 28 3.82 18.23 -12.73
C HIS A 28 4.03 16.97 -11.89
N ALA A 29 3.94 17.12 -10.57
CA ALA A 29 3.89 16.01 -9.63
C ALA A 29 2.44 15.69 -9.28
N ILE A 30 2.05 14.43 -9.43
CA ILE A 30 0.70 13.94 -9.15
C ILE A 30 0.80 12.92 -8.02
N VAL A 31 -0.16 12.91 -7.10
CA VAL A 31 -0.27 11.84 -6.10
C VAL A 31 -0.45 10.50 -6.83
N ASP A 32 0.45 9.56 -6.59
CA ASP A 32 0.52 8.29 -7.33
C ASP A 32 -0.78 7.49 -7.14
N THR A 33 -1.44 7.15 -8.25
CA THR A 33 -2.69 6.37 -8.26
C THR A 33 -2.46 4.86 -8.16
N ARG A 34 -1.22 4.40 -8.31
CA ARG A 34 -0.86 2.97 -8.31
C ARG A 34 -0.36 2.49 -6.96
N LEU A 35 -0.01 3.41 -6.06
CA LEU A 35 0.51 3.12 -4.75
C LEU A 35 -0.44 3.65 -3.67
N PRO A 36 -0.77 2.85 -2.65
CA PRO A 36 -1.47 3.39 -1.49
C PRO A 36 -0.58 4.40 -0.77
N PHE A 37 -1.17 5.24 0.07
CA PHE A 37 -0.39 6.08 0.98
C PHE A 37 0.55 5.23 1.83
N TYR A 38 1.68 5.82 2.20
CA TYR A 38 2.67 5.11 3.00
C TYR A 38 2.10 4.77 4.38
N ARG A 39 2.25 3.51 4.81
CA ARG A 39 1.96 3.12 6.19
C ARG A 39 3.21 3.25 7.04
N LEU A 40 3.10 3.92 8.19
CA LEU A 40 4.21 4.01 9.13
C LEU A 40 4.56 2.60 9.66
N PRO A 41 5.82 2.35 10.07
CA PRO A 41 6.20 1.05 10.60
C PRO A 41 5.38 0.61 11.82
N SER A 42 4.87 1.56 12.62
CA SER A 42 3.96 1.29 13.74
C SER A 42 2.58 0.77 13.31
N GLY A 43 2.29 0.77 12.00
CA GLY A 43 0.96 0.52 11.48
C GLY A 43 0.02 1.71 11.62
N ALA A 44 0.50 2.92 11.95
CA ALA A 44 -0.31 4.14 11.95
C ALA A 44 -0.38 4.79 10.55
N LEU A 45 -1.40 5.64 10.34
CA LEU A 45 -1.53 6.48 9.15
C LEU A 45 -0.35 7.46 9.08
N ALA A 46 0.26 7.60 7.90
CA ALA A 46 1.25 8.65 7.69
C ALA A 46 0.56 10.02 7.48
N PRO A 47 1.27 11.15 7.62
CA PRO A 47 0.66 12.48 7.62
C PRO A 47 -0.27 12.75 6.41
N GLY A 48 0.14 12.34 5.21
CA GLY A 48 -0.66 12.50 4.00
C GLY A 48 -2.01 11.80 4.07
N GLU A 49 -2.03 10.52 4.46
CA GLU A 49 -3.27 9.75 4.61
C GLU A 49 -4.11 10.25 5.80
N ALA A 50 -3.45 10.58 6.91
CA ALA A 50 -4.09 11.08 8.12
C ALA A 50 -4.82 12.41 7.91
N SER A 51 -4.43 13.19 6.88
CA SER A 51 -5.13 14.42 6.52
C SER A 51 -6.54 14.18 5.98
N GLY A 52 -6.81 13.00 5.40
CA GLY A 52 -8.12 12.60 4.87
C GLY A 52 -8.62 13.39 3.65
N VAL A 53 -7.93 14.45 3.24
CA VAL A 53 -8.35 15.34 2.14
C VAL A 53 -7.60 15.10 0.84
N ILE A 54 -6.41 14.49 0.91
CA ILE A 54 -5.55 14.25 -0.25
C ILE A 54 -6.01 12.99 -0.97
N ALA A 55 -6.35 13.12 -2.25
CA ALA A 55 -6.78 12.00 -3.07
C ALA A 55 -5.68 11.57 -4.06
N PRO A 56 -5.57 10.27 -4.39
CA PRO A 56 -4.75 9.82 -5.51
C PRO A 56 -5.17 10.52 -6.81
N GLY A 57 -4.20 10.99 -7.58
CA GLY A 57 -4.45 11.78 -8.79
C GLY A 57 -4.47 13.29 -8.58
N ASP A 58 -4.40 13.77 -7.33
CA ASP A 58 -4.29 15.21 -7.07
C ASP A 58 -2.94 15.75 -7.55
N VAL A 59 -2.97 16.94 -8.14
CA VAL A 59 -1.79 17.60 -8.70
C VAL A 59 -1.23 18.56 -7.66
N LEU A 60 0.06 18.44 -7.37
CA LEU A 60 0.76 19.34 -6.46
C LEU A 60 1.07 20.67 -7.18
N LEU A 61 0.58 21.77 -6.62
CA LEU A 61 0.78 23.12 -7.15
C LEU A 61 1.87 23.87 -6.39
N SER A 62 1.88 23.80 -5.05
CA SER A 62 2.90 24.49 -4.25
C SER A 62 3.35 23.69 -3.04
N VAL A 63 4.57 23.99 -2.60
CA VAL A 63 5.17 23.46 -1.38
C VAL A 63 5.62 24.63 -0.53
N ASN A 64 4.98 24.79 0.63
CA ASN A 64 5.01 25.98 1.48
C ASN A 64 4.69 27.23 0.63
N ASP A 65 5.61 28.19 0.62
CA ASP A 65 5.48 29.45 -0.11
C ASP A 65 6.08 29.39 -1.53
N SER A 66 6.49 28.21 -2.00
CA SER A 66 7.10 28.02 -3.31
C SER A 66 6.14 27.34 -4.28
N ASP A 67 5.81 28.03 -5.37
CA ASP A 67 5.08 27.44 -6.49
C ASP A 67 5.99 26.43 -7.22
N VAL A 68 5.49 25.21 -7.36
CA VAL A 68 6.21 24.10 -8.02
C VAL A 68 5.63 23.75 -9.38
N SER A 69 4.53 24.41 -9.79
CA SER A 69 3.88 24.18 -11.08
C SER A 69 4.78 24.53 -12.28
N THR A 70 5.77 25.40 -12.09
CA THR A 70 6.74 25.78 -13.14
C THR A 70 7.97 24.87 -13.20
N LEU A 71 8.14 23.95 -12.24
CA LEU A 71 9.35 23.12 -12.10
C LEU A 71 9.15 21.74 -12.74
N ARG A 72 10.23 21.11 -13.23
CA ARG A 72 10.13 19.72 -13.71
C ARG A 72 10.06 18.75 -12.53
N PHE A 73 9.41 17.60 -12.75
CA PHE A 73 9.20 16.59 -11.71
C PHE A 73 10.45 16.25 -10.85
N PRO A 74 11.66 16.07 -11.41
CA PRO A 74 12.86 15.82 -10.59
C PRO A 74 13.20 16.96 -9.63
N GLN A 75 12.99 18.21 -10.04
CA GLN A 75 13.22 19.40 -9.22
C GLN A 75 12.17 19.51 -8.10
N ILE A 76 10.91 19.18 -8.41
CA ILE A 76 9.83 19.12 -7.41
C ILE A 76 10.17 18.09 -6.32
N VAL A 77 10.62 16.89 -6.71
CA VAL A 77 11.03 15.84 -5.77
C VAL A 77 12.21 16.29 -4.91
N GLU A 78 13.18 16.98 -5.49
CA GLU A 78 14.31 17.53 -4.75
C GLU A 78 13.86 18.60 -3.74
N GLN A 79 12.97 19.49 -4.14
CA GLN A 79 12.39 20.49 -3.25
C GLN A 79 11.64 19.86 -2.08
N LEU A 80 10.76 18.88 -2.35
CA LEU A 80 10.05 18.11 -1.31
C LEU A 80 11.02 17.41 -0.34
N ARG A 81 12.19 16.96 -0.82
CA ARG A 81 13.24 16.35 0.02
C ARG A 81 13.93 17.38 0.90
N GLN A 82 14.24 18.56 0.35
CA GLN A 82 14.95 19.65 1.04
C GLN A 82 14.12 20.33 2.14
N VAL A 83 12.79 20.26 2.08
CA VAL A 83 11.92 20.77 3.15
C VAL A 83 12.32 20.15 4.50
N PRO A 84 12.58 20.94 5.57
CA PRO A 84 12.95 20.40 6.87
C PRO A 84 11.81 19.60 7.49
N ARG A 85 12.13 18.82 8.53
CA ARG A 85 11.10 18.16 9.36
C ARG A 85 10.31 19.23 10.13
N GLY A 86 9.00 19.01 10.29
CA GLY A 86 8.10 19.99 10.91
C GLY A 86 6.87 20.29 10.06
N PRO A 87 6.15 21.40 10.32
CA PRO A 87 4.98 21.78 9.56
C PRO A 87 5.34 22.11 8.11
N VAL A 88 4.53 21.61 7.18
CA VAL A 88 4.65 21.79 5.74
C VAL A 88 3.25 22.05 5.19
N THR A 89 3.11 23.11 4.42
CA THR A 89 1.85 23.45 3.75
C THR A 89 1.96 23.02 2.30
N LEU A 90 1.00 22.24 1.80
CA LEU A 90 0.96 21.83 0.40
C LEU A 90 -0.34 22.35 -0.22
N VAL A 91 -0.26 22.84 -1.45
CA VAL A 91 -1.45 23.20 -2.23
C VAL A 91 -1.63 22.19 -3.35
N PHE A 92 -2.82 21.63 -3.42
CA PHE A 92 -3.22 20.64 -4.40
C PHE A 92 -4.36 21.14 -5.26
N GLN A 93 -4.51 20.51 -6.41
CA GLN A 93 -5.64 20.66 -7.30
C GLN A 93 -6.17 19.28 -7.65
N HIS A 94 -7.48 19.08 -7.45
CA HIS A 94 -8.11 17.85 -7.90
C HIS A 94 -7.97 17.69 -9.42
N PRO A 95 -7.74 16.47 -9.93
CA PRO A 95 -7.63 16.26 -11.36
C PRO A 95 -8.92 16.76 -12.04
N PRO A 96 -8.81 17.40 -13.22
CA PRO A 96 -9.99 17.79 -13.96
C PRO A 96 -10.81 16.53 -14.26
N ASN A 97 -12.01 16.51 -13.69
CA ASN A 97 -12.94 15.39 -13.64
C ASN A 97 -12.96 14.57 -14.95
N LYS A 98 -12.23 13.44 -14.99
CA LYS A 98 -12.58 12.36 -15.90
C LYS A 98 -13.76 11.66 -15.25
N GLN A 99 -14.96 12.07 -15.66
CA GLN A 99 -16.21 11.41 -15.33
C GLN A 99 -16.10 9.88 -15.52
N LEU A 100 -16.61 9.16 -14.51
CA LEU A 100 -16.76 7.70 -14.37
C LEU A 100 -15.44 6.91 -14.22
N GLU A 101 -15.11 6.55 -12.98
CA GLU A 101 -15.39 5.21 -12.47
C GLU A 101 -15.66 5.34 -10.98
N ALA A 102 -16.91 5.14 -10.58
CA ALA A 102 -17.30 5.06 -9.19
C ALA A 102 -16.57 3.89 -8.54
N SER A 103 -15.85 4.19 -7.45
CA SER A 103 -15.50 3.18 -6.46
C SER A 103 -16.81 2.55 -5.97
N PRO A 104 -17.04 1.23 -6.09
CA PRO A 104 -18.11 0.63 -5.34
C PRO A 104 -17.62 0.50 -3.91
N GLU A 105 -18.24 1.29 -3.05
CA GLU A 105 -18.24 1.14 -1.61
C GLU A 105 -18.62 -0.30 -1.24
N THR A 106 -17.95 -0.78 -0.19
CA THR A 106 -18.25 -1.97 0.58
C THR A 106 -19.76 -2.13 0.81
N GLN A 107 -20.38 -3.09 0.13
CA GLN A 107 -21.61 -3.72 0.60
C GLN A 107 -21.37 -5.22 0.72
N VAL A 108 -21.35 -5.64 1.98
CA VAL A 108 -21.53 -7.00 2.45
C VAL A 108 -22.90 -7.48 1.99
N GLU A 109 -22.92 -8.42 1.04
CA GLU A 109 -24.01 -9.37 0.87
C GLU A 109 -23.42 -10.74 0.50
N ALA A 110 -23.60 -11.67 1.42
CA ALA A 110 -23.31 -13.09 1.26
C ALA A 110 -24.44 -13.76 0.44
N PRO A 111 -24.19 -14.96 -0.12
CA PRO A 111 -24.64 -15.34 -1.46
C PRO A 111 -25.99 -16.08 -1.49
N GLU A 112 -26.73 -15.93 -2.61
CA GLU A 112 -27.82 -16.84 -2.99
C GLU A 112 -27.45 -17.71 -4.21
N GLU A 113 -27.94 -18.95 -4.14
CA GLU A 113 -27.56 -20.14 -4.87
C GLU A 113 -28.12 -20.24 -6.31
N ASN A 114 -27.43 -21.01 -7.15
CA ASN A 114 -27.89 -22.33 -7.65
C ASN A 114 -27.76 -22.52 -9.19
N GLN A 115 -26.96 -23.51 -9.61
CA GLN A 115 -27.44 -24.71 -10.34
C GLN A 115 -26.30 -25.63 -10.81
N GLN A 116 -26.28 -26.83 -10.20
CA GLN A 116 -26.04 -28.17 -10.76
C GLN A 116 -24.78 -28.50 -11.60
N ASN A 117 -23.95 -29.43 -11.09
CA ASN A 117 -24.02 -30.84 -11.52
C ASN A 117 -23.16 -31.82 -10.68
N GLU A 118 -23.85 -32.85 -10.19
CA GLU A 118 -23.50 -34.27 -9.99
C GLU A 118 -22.06 -34.72 -9.59
N LEU A 119 -21.91 -35.41 -8.45
CA LEU A 119 -21.72 -36.88 -8.39
C LEU A 119 -21.59 -37.40 -6.94
N LYS A 120 -22.55 -38.27 -6.55
CA LYS A 120 -22.47 -39.50 -5.73
C LYS A 120 -21.51 -39.58 -4.52
N THR A 121 -22.04 -39.96 -3.34
CA THR A 121 -21.92 -41.34 -2.76
C THR A 121 -22.12 -41.36 -1.22
N GLN A 122 -23.26 -41.96 -0.81
CA GLN A 122 -23.52 -42.89 0.32
C GLN A 122 -23.67 -42.44 1.81
N HIS A 123 -24.85 -42.86 2.32
CA HIS A 123 -25.19 -43.45 3.64
C HIS A 123 -25.21 -42.56 4.90
N GLU A 124 -26.11 -42.70 5.89
CA GLU A 124 -27.44 -43.30 6.07
C GLU A 124 -27.90 -43.02 7.54
N GLN A 125 -29.21 -42.82 7.76
CA GLN A 125 -30.00 -42.93 9.03
C GLN A 125 -29.84 -41.84 10.14
N VAL A 126 -30.86 -41.32 10.87
CA VAL A 126 -32.32 -41.55 10.99
C VAL A 126 -32.97 -40.47 11.91
N ALA A 127 -34.23 -40.10 11.60
CA ALA A 127 -35.34 -39.59 12.43
C ALA A 127 -35.40 -38.16 13.08
N GLU A 128 -36.24 -37.33 12.44
CA GLU A 128 -37.26 -36.33 12.90
C GLU A 128 -38.01 -36.63 14.25
N PRO A 129 -38.77 -35.70 14.89
CA PRO A 129 -39.55 -34.64 14.20
C PRO A 129 -39.75 -33.24 14.85
N GLU A 130 -40.21 -32.29 14.00
CA GLU A 130 -41.23 -31.21 14.24
C GLU A 130 -40.93 -30.10 15.31
N GLU A 131 -41.25 -28.80 15.22
CA GLU A 131 -41.90 -27.88 14.27
C GLU A 131 -41.74 -26.43 14.85
N LYS A 132 -41.87 -25.40 13.99
CA LYS A 132 -42.22 -23.97 14.26
C LYS A 132 -41.16 -22.93 14.68
N GLY A 133 -41.05 -21.91 13.82
CA GLY A 133 -41.02 -20.49 14.26
C GLY A 133 -39.72 -19.71 14.01
N LYS A 134 -39.72 -18.89 12.95
CA LYS A 134 -38.71 -17.89 12.58
C LYS A 134 -38.45 -16.80 13.66
N PRO A 135 -37.38 -15.97 13.54
CA PRO A 135 -36.32 -15.80 14.54
C PRO A 135 -36.55 -14.63 15.52
N LYS A 136 -35.89 -14.69 16.67
CA LYS A 136 -35.72 -13.56 17.61
C LYS A 136 -34.29 -13.48 18.11
N GLY A 137 -33.36 -13.16 17.20
CA GLY A 137 -32.07 -12.63 17.62
C GLY A 137 -32.26 -11.16 17.98
N TRP A 138 -32.65 -10.86 19.23
CA TRP A 138 -32.53 -9.55 19.93
C TRP A 138 -33.24 -9.59 21.30
N THR A 139 -32.93 -10.57 22.14
CA THR A 139 -33.44 -10.62 23.53
C THR A 139 -32.35 -10.70 24.60
N MET A 140 -31.06 -10.68 24.25
CA MET A 140 -30.00 -10.75 25.27
C MET A 140 -29.64 -9.41 25.94
N PHE A 141 -29.96 -8.24 25.35
CA PHE A 141 -29.63 -6.94 25.96
C PHE A 141 -30.66 -6.43 26.98
N GLN A 142 -31.84 -7.05 27.09
CA GLN A 142 -32.87 -6.65 28.07
C GLN A 142 -32.83 -7.43 29.39
N ARG A 143 -31.94 -8.43 29.51
CA ARG A 143 -31.84 -9.26 30.72
C ARG A 143 -30.81 -8.76 31.74
N LEU A 144 -30.08 -7.70 31.42
CA LEU A 144 -29.01 -7.14 32.25
C LEU A 144 -29.46 -6.04 33.22
N SER A 145 -30.73 -5.63 33.19
CA SER A 145 -31.24 -4.54 34.04
C SER A 145 -32.03 -5.01 35.28
N ALA A 146 -32.15 -6.32 35.52
CA ALA A 146 -33.05 -6.87 36.54
C ALA A 146 -32.38 -7.71 37.65
N SER A 147 -31.07 -7.56 37.88
CA SER A 147 -30.37 -8.17 39.03
C SER A 147 -29.56 -7.16 39.85
N ALA A 148 -30.10 -5.96 40.05
CA ALA A 148 -29.53 -4.96 40.97
C ALA A 148 -30.08 -5.07 42.41
N ALA A 149 -30.69 -6.20 42.77
CA ALA A 149 -31.25 -6.41 44.11
C ALA A 149 -31.17 -7.89 44.53
N ALA A 150 -29.98 -8.35 44.96
CA ALA A 150 -29.81 -9.21 46.14
C ALA A 150 -28.37 -9.73 46.30
N THR A 151 -27.98 -9.78 47.58
CA THR A 151 -26.90 -10.55 48.22
C THR A 151 -25.44 -10.08 48.11
N ASN A 152 -24.94 -9.60 49.25
CA ASN A 152 -23.55 -9.72 49.69
C ASN A 152 -23.00 -11.14 49.50
N SER A 153 -21.98 -11.29 48.66
CA SER A 153 -20.81 -12.16 48.92
C SER A 153 -19.77 -11.94 47.82
N THR A 154 -18.55 -11.62 48.26
CA THR A 154 -17.31 -11.36 47.52
C THR A 154 -17.06 -12.28 46.30
N PRO A 155 -16.74 -11.71 45.11
CA PRO A 155 -15.85 -12.37 44.13
C PRO A 155 -14.83 -11.40 43.51
N ALA A 156 -14.38 -10.37 44.24
CA ALA A 156 -13.48 -9.35 43.70
C ALA A 156 -12.06 -9.85 43.33
N SER A 157 -11.68 -11.08 43.70
CA SER A 157 -10.33 -11.61 43.46
C SER A 157 -10.15 -12.43 42.18
N SER A 158 -11.22 -13.01 41.60
CA SER A 158 -11.10 -13.82 40.36
C SER A 158 -11.01 -12.93 39.13
N ASP A 159 -11.83 -11.88 39.06
CA ASP A 159 -11.89 -11.02 37.87
C ASP A 159 -10.66 -10.14 37.74
N THR A 160 -10.06 -9.72 38.86
CA THR A 160 -8.79 -9.00 38.88
C THR A 160 -7.62 -9.85 38.39
N ALA A 161 -7.62 -11.15 38.69
CA ALA A 161 -6.58 -12.06 38.23
C ALA A 161 -6.69 -12.32 36.72
N VAL A 162 -7.91 -12.51 36.21
CA VAL A 162 -8.17 -12.67 34.78
C VAL A 162 -7.84 -11.39 34.01
N MET A 163 -8.16 -10.22 34.58
CA MET A 163 -7.81 -8.91 34.01
C MET A 163 -6.28 -8.72 33.92
N GLN A 164 -5.54 -9.05 34.98
CA GLN A 164 -4.07 -8.99 34.96
C GLN A 164 -3.46 -9.97 33.95
N GLU A 165 -4.04 -11.17 33.79
CA GLU A 165 -3.60 -12.14 32.79
C GLU A 165 -3.82 -11.62 31.37
N LEU A 166 -4.98 -11.00 31.11
CA LEU A 166 -5.31 -10.39 29.82
C LEU A 166 -4.40 -9.20 29.51
N GLU A 167 -4.11 -8.34 30.48
CA GLU A 167 -3.15 -7.24 30.33
C GLU A 167 -1.74 -7.74 30.02
N GLY A 168 -1.32 -8.84 30.67
CA GLY A 168 -0.06 -9.52 30.38
C GLY A 168 0.00 -10.04 28.94
N LYS A 169 -1.05 -10.74 28.49
CA LYS A 169 -1.18 -11.24 27.11
C LYS A 169 -1.21 -10.12 26.09
N LEU A 170 -1.89 -9.00 26.40
CA LEU A 170 -1.93 -7.83 25.54
C LEU A 170 -0.53 -7.26 25.33
N ARG A 171 0.23 -7.10 26.43
CA ARG A 171 1.60 -6.59 26.38
C ARG A 171 2.54 -7.51 25.57
N GLU A 172 2.42 -8.81 25.76
CA GLU A 172 3.18 -9.79 24.98
C GLU A 172 2.83 -9.73 23.49
N MET A 173 1.54 -9.59 23.16
CA MET A 173 1.09 -9.42 21.78
C MET A 173 1.59 -8.13 21.15
N GLU A 174 1.56 -7.01 21.87
CA GLU A 174 2.13 -5.74 21.39
C GLU A 174 3.63 -5.87 21.10
N GLU A 175 4.40 -6.58 21.93
CA GLU A 175 5.81 -6.84 21.68
C GLU A 175 6.03 -7.72 20.44
N THR A 176 5.22 -8.76 20.24
CA THR A 176 5.32 -9.61 19.04
C THR A 176 5.00 -8.83 17.76
N LEU A 177 3.96 -7.98 17.79
CA LEU A 177 3.60 -7.12 16.67
C LEU A 177 4.72 -6.14 16.34
N ALA A 178 5.32 -5.50 17.36
CA ALA A 178 6.44 -4.58 17.15
C ALA A 178 7.65 -5.28 16.52
N ARG A 179 7.95 -6.52 16.93
CA ARG A 179 9.00 -7.34 16.29
C ARG A 179 8.66 -7.65 14.84
N GLU A 180 7.43 -8.06 14.56
CA GLU A 180 6.98 -8.42 13.21
C GLU A 180 7.02 -7.20 12.27
N GLN A 181 6.53 -6.04 12.72
CA GLN A 181 6.62 -4.77 12.01
C GLN A 181 8.07 -4.40 11.65
N LYS A 182 9.00 -4.53 12.60
CA LYS A 182 10.43 -4.27 12.37
C LYS A 182 11.02 -5.25 11.34
N CYS A 183 10.71 -6.53 11.46
CA CYS A 183 11.13 -7.55 10.50
C CYS A 183 10.61 -7.25 9.09
N ARG A 184 9.33 -6.88 8.98
CA ARG A 184 8.69 -6.52 7.71
C ARG A 184 9.34 -5.31 7.06
N PHE A 185 9.58 -4.24 7.83
CA PHE A 185 10.28 -3.05 7.33
C PHE A 185 11.68 -3.38 6.77
N LEU A 186 12.44 -4.22 7.48
CA LEU A 186 13.75 -4.65 7.03
C LEU A 186 13.66 -5.52 5.76
N ALA A 187 12.66 -6.40 5.68
CA ALA A 187 12.42 -7.24 4.50
C ALA A 187 12.06 -6.39 3.27
N GLU A 188 11.16 -5.41 3.41
CA GLU A 188 10.78 -4.49 2.34
C GLU A 188 11.98 -3.67 1.86
N ARG A 189 12.76 -3.11 2.79
CA ARG A 189 13.99 -2.36 2.46
C ARG A 189 15.03 -3.24 1.76
N LYS A 190 15.20 -4.50 2.21
CA LYS A 190 16.07 -5.47 1.53
C LYS A 190 15.58 -5.79 0.12
N ASN A 191 14.27 -5.93 -0.07
CA ASN A 191 13.67 -6.22 -1.37
C ASN A 191 13.93 -5.08 -2.37
N VAL A 192 13.76 -3.82 -1.94
CA VAL A 192 14.07 -2.64 -2.77
C VAL A 192 15.53 -2.61 -3.19
N LEU A 193 16.46 -2.83 -2.24
CA LEU A 193 17.89 -2.86 -2.55
C LEU A 193 18.24 -3.97 -3.55
N TYR A 194 17.69 -5.17 -3.33
CA TYR A 194 17.91 -6.30 -4.23
C TYR A 194 17.38 -6.02 -5.65
N ARG A 195 16.18 -5.44 -5.76
CA ARG A 195 15.59 -5.08 -7.05
C ARG A 195 16.44 -4.05 -7.80
N ASN A 196 16.92 -3.02 -7.11
CA ASN A 196 17.78 -2.01 -7.72
C ASN A 196 19.10 -2.61 -8.22
N GLU A 197 19.73 -3.45 -7.42
CA GLU A 197 20.98 -4.10 -7.80
C GLU A 197 20.79 -5.06 -8.98
N LEU A 198 19.69 -5.80 -9.00
CA LEU A 198 19.34 -6.69 -10.12
C LEU A 198 19.14 -5.90 -11.43
N LEU A 199 18.46 -4.75 -11.35
CA LEU A 199 18.28 -3.87 -12.50
C LEU A 199 19.62 -3.31 -13.00
N ARG A 200 20.48 -2.85 -12.10
CA ARG A 200 21.83 -2.35 -12.43
C ARG A 200 22.65 -3.42 -13.15
N VAL A 201 22.75 -4.61 -12.58
CA VAL A 201 23.49 -5.74 -13.15
C VAL A 201 22.89 -6.18 -14.48
N SER A 202 21.57 -6.14 -14.63
CA SER A 202 20.89 -6.45 -15.90
C SER A 202 21.26 -5.45 -17.00
N GLN A 203 21.25 -4.16 -16.69
CA GLN A 203 21.63 -3.10 -17.62
C GLN A 203 23.10 -3.21 -18.04
N GLU A 204 24.01 -3.43 -17.08
CA GLU A 204 25.44 -3.65 -17.36
C GLU A 204 25.67 -4.87 -18.25
N ASN A 205 24.99 -5.99 -17.97
CA ASN A 205 25.07 -7.18 -18.82
C ASN A 205 24.55 -6.94 -20.24
N ALA A 206 23.47 -6.17 -20.39
CA ALA A 206 22.95 -5.79 -21.71
C ALA A 206 23.98 -4.96 -22.49
N ALA A 207 24.56 -3.93 -21.84
CA ALA A 207 25.59 -3.09 -22.44
C ALA A 207 26.82 -3.89 -22.88
N LEU A 208 27.31 -4.79 -22.03
CA LEU A 208 28.45 -5.66 -22.36
C LEU A 208 28.15 -6.59 -23.55
N ARG A 209 26.93 -7.15 -23.62
CA ARG A 209 26.52 -7.99 -24.75
C ARG A 209 26.49 -7.21 -26.06
N ASP A 210 26.03 -5.97 -26.02
CA ASP A 210 26.00 -5.10 -27.20
C ASP A 210 27.41 -4.70 -27.63
N GLN A 211 28.29 -4.34 -26.69
CA GLN A 211 29.71 -4.09 -26.98
C GLN A 211 30.38 -5.29 -27.63
N LEU A 212 30.15 -6.49 -27.08
CA LEU A 212 30.71 -7.73 -27.63
C LEU A 212 30.19 -7.99 -29.05
N ARG A 213 28.91 -7.73 -29.31
CA ARG A 213 28.31 -7.86 -30.65
C ARG A 213 28.98 -6.89 -31.63
N GLN A 214 29.18 -5.63 -31.24
CA GLN A 214 29.84 -4.62 -32.09
C GLN A 214 31.29 -4.99 -32.41
N LEU A 215 32.04 -5.46 -31.42
CA LEU A 215 33.42 -5.91 -31.62
C LEU A 215 33.49 -7.10 -32.59
N LYS A 216 32.60 -8.09 -32.44
CA LYS A 216 32.51 -9.23 -33.37
C LYS A 216 32.21 -8.80 -34.80
N LEU A 217 31.25 -7.89 -34.99
CA LEU A 217 30.92 -7.35 -36.32
C LEU A 217 32.09 -6.56 -36.92
N THR A 218 32.85 -5.84 -36.10
CA THR A 218 34.02 -5.09 -36.55
C THR A 218 35.15 -6.05 -36.95
N GLN A 219 35.36 -7.11 -36.17
CA GLN A 219 36.32 -8.16 -36.50
C GLN A 219 35.94 -8.87 -37.81
N GLN A 220 34.70 -9.32 -37.96
CA GLN A 220 34.25 -9.94 -39.21
C GLN A 220 34.43 -9.02 -40.43
N ARG A 221 34.17 -7.72 -40.29
CA ARG A 221 34.41 -6.75 -41.37
C ARG A 221 35.89 -6.66 -41.75
N ARG A 222 36.80 -6.64 -40.76
CA ARG A 222 38.25 -6.66 -41.01
C ARG A 222 38.68 -7.95 -41.68
N ASP A 223 38.23 -9.09 -41.19
CA ASP A 223 38.59 -10.40 -41.75
C ASP A 223 38.11 -10.51 -43.20
N LYS A 224 36.87 -10.09 -43.46
CA LYS A 224 36.31 -10.00 -44.82
C LYS A 224 37.16 -9.11 -45.73
N PHE A 225 37.51 -7.89 -45.28
CA PHE A 225 38.36 -6.97 -46.03
C PHE A 225 39.72 -7.57 -46.38
N VAL A 226 40.38 -8.24 -45.42
CA VAL A 226 41.67 -8.91 -45.64
C VAL A 226 41.51 -10.02 -46.68
N THR A 227 40.48 -10.86 -46.56
CA THR A 227 40.23 -11.93 -47.53
C THR A 227 39.94 -11.40 -48.94
N GLU A 228 39.13 -10.36 -49.08
CA GLU A 228 38.82 -9.75 -50.39
C GLU A 228 40.05 -9.07 -51.01
N SER A 229 40.86 -8.38 -50.19
CA SER A 229 42.11 -7.76 -50.65
C SER A 229 43.12 -8.79 -51.16
N LEU A 230 43.20 -9.97 -50.53
CA LEU A 230 44.04 -11.07 -50.99
C LEU A 230 43.56 -11.65 -52.33
N HIS A 231 42.24 -11.72 -52.57
CA HIS A 231 41.70 -12.20 -53.86
C HIS A 231 41.96 -11.23 -55.02
N LEU A 232 42.11 -9.93 -54.75
CA LEU A 232 42.41 -8.90 -55.75
C LEU A 232 43.90 -8.83 -56.14
N ALA A 233 44.78 -9.53 -55.42
CA ALA A 233 46.23 -9.46 -55.59
C ALA A 233 46.85 -10.66 -56.34
N ILE A 234 46.01 -11.56 -56.87
CA ILE A 234 46.39 -12.75 -57.66
C ILE A 234 45.85 -12.57 -59.08
#